data_AF-A0A1G7SPK5-F1
#
_entry.id   AF-A0A1G7SPK5-F1
#
_cell.length_a   1.000
_cell.length_b   1.000
_cell.length_c   1.000
_cell.angle_alpha   90.00
_cell.angle_beta   90.00
_cell.angle_gamma   90.00
#
_symmetry.space_group_name_H-M   'P 1'
#
loop_
_entity.id
_entity.type
_entity.pdbx_description
1 polymer ?
#
loop_
_entity_poly.entity_id
_entity_poly.type
_entity_poly.pdbx_seq_one_letter_code
_entity_poly.pdbx_strand_id
1 'polypeptide(L)'
;MVDLDRATDLFGFDGEHHQDADQYRERLGPGLVHADFSDPDHVFLVTVHQVRRLQLLDAPRAVAELPDGTTVRLLAVELANHVTVTLSAAGPAADDAAASYRAAVEQWGRHPEQDPPLHPGEALGVGAVQLRDHAGTRYAPTSAETGHPDDPWRVVVRFRPTPPPDATRLGLRFGDGDEVSLDLPPWDGR
;
A
#
# COMPACT_ATOMS: atom_id res chain seq x y z
N MET A 1 -17.90 20.55 -5.30
CA MET A 1 -17.73 19.16 -4.81
C MET A 1 -16.39 19.12 -4.12
N VAL A 2 -16.37 18.92 -2.81
CA VAL A 2 -15.12 18.93 -2.03
C VAL A 2 -14.34 17.67 -2.37
N ASP A 3 -13.09 17.85 -2.75
CA ASP A 3 -12.15 16.76 -3.01
C ASP A 3 -11.70 16.17 -1.66
N LEU A 4 -12.27 15.03 -1.30
CA LEU A 4 -11.97 14.34 -0.05
C LEU A 4 -10.54 13.77 -0.01
N ASP A 5 -9.86 13.64 -1.16
CA ASP A 5 -8.45 13.22 -1.19
C ASP A 5 -7.52 14.32 -0.63
N ARG A 6 -7.99 15.57 -0.58
CA ARG A 6 -7.30 16.70 0.08
C ARG A 6 -7.74 16.95 1.51
N ALA A 7 -8.74 16.23 2.03
CA ALA A 7 -9.25 16.46 3.39
C ALA A 7 -8.18 16.20 4.47
N THR A 8 -7.20 15.33 4.20
CA THR A 8 -6.08 15.10 5.13
C THR A 8 -5.08 16.25 5.19
N ASP A 9 -4.89 16.98 4.09
CA ASP A 9 -4.02 18.15 4.03
C ASP A 9 -4.69 19.40 4.64
N LEU A 10 -6.03 19.35 4.75
CA LEU A 10 -6.91 20.42 5.19
C LEU A 10 -7.53 20.19 6.58
N PHE A 11 -7.00 19.27 7.40
CA PHE A 11 -7.19 19.34 8.85
C PHE A 11 -6.42 20.55 9.42
N GLY A 12 -6.74 21.74 8.90
CA GLY A 12 -6.39 23.03 9.43
C GLY A 12 -7.24 23.24 10.66
N PHE A 13 -6.69 22.88 11.80
CA PHE A 13 -7.12 23.42 13.07
C PHE A 13 -6.79 24.92 13.04
N ASP A 14 -7.80 25.72 12.71
CA ASP A 14 -7.87 27.18 12.80
C ASP A 14 -6.72 27.94 12.13
N GLY A 15 -6.95 28.40 10.89
CA GLY A 15 -6.69 29.76 10.44
C GLY A 15 -5.29 30.39 10.41
N GLU A 16 -4.27 29.87 11.12
CA GLU A 16 -2.96 30.53 11.21
C GLU A 16 -1.78 29.54 11.10
N HIS A 17 -0.82 29.90 10.26
CA HIS A 17 0.36 29.15 9.86
C HIS A 17 1.34 28.77 11.00
N HIS A 18 1.29 27.61 11.67
CA HIS A 18 2.41 27.18 12.57
C HIS A 18 2.49 25.63 12.68
N GLN A 19 3.54 24.92 12.21
CA GLN A 19 4.92 24.72 12.67
C GLN A 19 5.26 23.49 13.55
N ASP A 20 4.32 22.65 14.02
CA ASP A 20 4.70 21.38 14.70
C ASP A 20 3.68 20.24 14.50
N ALA A 21 4.02 19.24 13.67
CA ALA A 21 3.15 18.12 13.32
C ALA A 21 2.85 17.15 14.48
N ASP A 22 3.74 17.04 15.47
CA ASP A 22 3.59 16.09 16.57
C ASP A 22 2.56 16.55 17.62
N GLN A 23 2.36 17.86 17.78
CA GLN A 23 1.38 18.42 18.73
C GLN A 23 -0.08 18.19 18.28
N TYR A 24 -0.31 18.01 16.97
CA TYR A 24 -1.64 17.73 16.42
C TYR A 24 -2.05 16.26 16.54
N ARG A 25 -1.10 15.32 16.52
CA ARG A 25 -1.39 13.89 16.74
C ARG A 25 -2.01 13.65 18.11
N GLU A 26 -1.56 14.38 19.13
CA GLU A 26 -2.11 14.30 20.50
C GLU A 26 -3.53 14.88 20.59
N ARG A 27 -3.88 15.84 19.72
CA ARG A 27 -5.22 16.46 19.66
C ARG A 27 -6.23 15.63 18.87
N LEU A 28 -5.79 14.78 17.95
CA LEU A 28 -6.60 13.81 17.21
C LEU A 28 -6.82 12.52 18.04
N GLY A 29 -7.35 12.68 19.25
CA GLY A 29 -7.92 11.56 19.99
C GLY A 29 -9.08 10.91 19.22
N PRO A 30 -9.48 9.67 19.56
CA PRO A 30 -10.69 9.08 18.99
C PRO A 30 -11.89 10.01 19.26
N GLY A 31 -12.52 10.53 18.21
CA GLY A 31 -13.55 11.56 18.37
C GLY A 31 -14.04 12.19 17.08
N LEU A 32 -15.07 13.02 17.24
CA LEU A 32 -15.66 13.84 16.19
C LEU A 32 -14.87 15.15 16.08
N VAL A 33 -14.30 15.39 14.90
CA VAL A 33 -13.55 16.61 14.59
C VAL A 33 -14.37 17.45 13.63
N HIS A 34 -14.44 18.75 13.90
CA HIS A 34 -15.02 19.71 12.98
C HIS A 34 -14.01 19.96 11.85
N ALA A 35 -14.41 19.69 10.61
CA ALA A 35 -13.60 20.04 9.45
C ALA A 35 -14.25 21.26 8.78
N ASP A 36 -13.61 22.41 8.92
CA ASP A 36 -14.00 23.63 8.22
C ASP A 36 -13.30 23.66 6.85
N PHE A 37 -14.07 23.49 5.78
CA PHE A 37 -13.57 23.54 4.40
C PHE A 37 -13.62 24.95 3.81
N SER A 38 -13.79 26.00 4.63
CA SER A 38 -13.98 27.40 4.20
C SER A 38 -15.17 27.60 3.26
N ASP A 39 -16.14 26.69 3.32
CA ASP A 39 -17.43 26.76 2.63
C ASP A 39 -18.50 27.18 3.67
N PRO A 40 -18.97 28.43 3.65
CA PRO A 40 -19.87 28.95 4.69
C PRO A 40 -21.24 28.27 4.70
N ASP A 41 -21.61 27.54 3.64
CA ASP A 41 -22.90 26.88 3.51
C ASP A 41 -22.87 25.40 3.95
N HIS A 42 -21.68 24.85 4.25
CA HIS A 42 -21.51 23.42 4.56
C HIS A 42 -20.65 23.17 5.80
N VAL A 43 -21.25 22.61 6.85
CA VAL A 43 -20.55 22.10 8.02
C VAL A 43 -20.37 20.59 7.89
N PHE A 44 -19.12 20.11 7.96
CA PHE A 44 -18.81 18.69 7.89
C PHE A 44 -18.44 18.14 9.26
N LEU A 45 -19.10 17.05 9.61
CA LEU A 45 -18.85 16.31 10.83
C LEU A 45 -17.99 15.09 10.48
N VAL A 46 -16.72 15.07 10.89
CA VAL A 46 -15.79 13.99 10.55
C VAL A 46 -15.49 13.15 11.78
N THR A 47 -15.66 11.84 11.67
CA THR A 47 -15.24 10.90 12.72
C THR A 47 -13.82 10.45 12.43
N VAL A 48 -12.88 10.76 13.32
CA VAL A 48 -11.50 10.28 13.23
C VAL A 48 -11.40 8.98 14.00
N HIS A 49 -11.07 7.90 13.29
CA HIS A 49 -10.75 6.62 13.88
C HIS A 49 -9.25 6.39 13.80
N GLN A 50 -8.59 6.26 14.95
CA GLN A 50 -7.24 5.72 14.99
C GLN A 50 -7.31 4.25 14.55
N VAL A 51 -6.46 3.91 13.58
CA VAL A 51 -6.35 2.54 13.05
C VAL A 51 -4.97 2.02 13.37
N ARG A 52 -4.93 0.90 14.10
CA ARG A 52 -3.69 0.22 14.44
C ARG A 52 -3.00 -0.23 13.17
N ARG A 53 -1.72 0.12 13.03
CA ARG A 53 -0.86 -0.40 11.96
C ARG A 53 -0.18 -1.68 12.47
N LEU A 54 -0.34 -2.77 11.73
CA LEU A 54 0.23 -4.07 12.04
C LEU A 54 1.10 -4.54 10.88
N GLN A 55 2.33 -4.95 11.17
CA GLN A 55 3.17 -5.69 10.24
C GLN A 55 2.95 -7.18 10.50
N LEU A 56 2.52 -7.93 9.49
CA LEU A 56 2.24 -9.37 9.61
C LEU A 56 3.40 -10.27 9.17
N LEU A 57 4.42 -9.70 8.54
CA LEU A 57 5.55 -10.44 8.01
C LEU A 57 6.85 -10.04 8.72
N ASP A 58 7.48 -11.00 9.38
CA ASP A 58 8.73 -10.79 10.14
C ASP A 58 9.98 -10.66 9.25
N ALA A 59 9.97 -11.32 8.08
CA ALA A 59 11.09 -11.32 7.15
C ALA A 59 10.61 -11.58 5.71
N PRO A 60 11.30 -11.06 4.68
CA PRO A 60 10.94 -11.31 3.29
C PRO A 60 10.93 -12.79 2.93
N ARG A 61 9.92 -13.25 2.20
CA ARG A 61 9.74 -14.66 1.79
C ARG A 61 9.57 -14.78 0.28
N ALA A 62 10.12 -15.83 -0.32
CA ALA A 62 9.80 -16.18 -1.71
C ALA A 62 8.35 -16.70 -1.78
N VAL A 63 7.59 -16.26 -2.78
CA VAL A 63 6.18 -16.64 -2.97
C VAL A 63 5.88 -17.24 -4.34
N ALA A 64 6.75 -16.99 -5.32
CA ALA A 64 6.70 -17.62 -6.63
C ALA A 64 8.06 -17.57 -7.31
N GLU A 65 8.25 -18.44 -8.30
CA GLU A 65 9.35 -18.39 -9.25
C GLU A 65 8.76 -18.27 -10.65
N LEU A 66 9.20 -17.28 -11.42
CA LEU A 66 8.77 -17.05 -12.79
C LEU A 66 9.58 -17.94 -13.75
N PRO A 67 9.08 -18.21 -14.97
CA PRO A 67 9.75 -19.11 -15.93
C PRO A 67 11.16 -18.70 -16.36
N ASP A 68 11.52 -17.43 -16.19
CA ASP A 68 12.85 -16.87 -16.51
C ASP A 68 13.85 -16.98 -15.33
N GLY A 69 13.47 -17.65 -14.23
CA GLY A 69 14.27 -17.78 -13.02
C GLY A 69 14.16 -16.59 -12.06
N THR A 70 13.26 -15.65 -12.32
CA THR A 70 12.97 -14.54 -11.41
C THR A 70 12.19 -15.05 -10.19
N THR A 71 12.74 -14.85 -8.99
CA THR A 71 12.06 -15.15 -7.73
C THR A 71 11.24 -13.95 -7.27
N VAL A 72 9.92 -14.10 -7.16
CA VAL A 72 9.04 -13.09 -6.57
C VAL A 72 9.08 -13.23 -5.06
N ARG A 73 9.35 -12.13 -4.37
CA ARG A 73 9.46 -12.07 -2.90
C ARG A 73 8.38 -11.17 -2.32
N LEU A 74 7.66 -11.71 -1.34
CA LEU A 74 6.84 -10.93 -0.44
C LEU A 74 7.74 -10.23 0.57
N LEU A 75 7.77 -8.90 0.53
CA LEU A 75 8.62 -8.08 1.38
C LEU A 75 7.90 -7.63 2.65
N ALA A 76 6.61 -7.30 2.55
CA ALA A 76 5.81 -6.84 3.69
C ALA A 76 4.32 -7.11 3.46
N VAL A 77 3.61 -7.33 4.57
CA VAL A 77 2.15 -7.27 4.62
C VAL A 77 1.76 -6.42 5.82
N GLU A 78 1.11 -5.30 5.55
CA GLU A 78 0.68 -4.32 6.54
C GLU A 78 -0.84 -4.28 6.64
N LEU A 79 -1.38 -4.29 7.85
CA LEU A 79 -2.79 -3.97 8.10
C LEU A 79 -2.90 -2.58 8.69
N ALA A 80 -3.69 -1.74 8.02
CA ALA A 80 -4.08 -0.42 8.51
C ALA A 80 -5.51 -0.15 8.04
N ASN A 81 -5.75 0.94 7.29
CA ASN A 81 -7.03 1.17 6.58
C ASN A 81 -7.24 0.22 5.38
N HIS A 82 -6.18 -0.49 4.99
CA HIS A 82 -6.10 -1.43 3.89
C HIS A 82 -5.28 -2.63 4.34
N VAL A 83 -5.40 -3.76 3.63
CA VAL A 83 -4.32 -4.74 3.58
C VAL A 83 -3.34 -4.29 2.51
N THR A 84 -2.12 -3.93 2.90
CA THR A 84 -1.07 -3.49 1.96
C THR A 84 -0.06 -4.61 1.80
N VAL A 85 0.09 -5.09 0.56
CA VAL A 85 1.03 -6.14 0.19
C VAL A 85 2.17 -5.49 -0.59
N THR A 86 3.41 -5.68 -0.14
CA THR A 86 4.60 -5.24 -0.87
C THR A 86 5.34 -6.45 -1.42
N LEU A 87 5.54 -6.46 -2.74
CA LEU A 87 6.31 -7.46 -3.48
C LEU A 87 7.56 -6.82 -4.07
N SER A 88 8.52 -7.67 -4.41
CA SER A 88 9.67 -7.36 -5.25
C SER A 88 10.10 -8.63 -6.00
N ALA A 89 11.07 -8.51 -6.89
CA ALA A 89 11.63 -9.61 -7.63
C ALA A 89 13.16 -9.65 -7.46
N ALA A 90 13.72 -10.86 -7.46
CA ALA A 90 15.14 -11.09 -7.29
C ALA A 90 15.62 -12.22 -8.20
N GLY A 91 16.92 -12.26 -8.47
CA GLY A 91 17.56 -13.27 -9.31
C GLY A 91 18.18 -12.66 -10.57
N PRO A 92 18.97 -13.43 -11.34
CA PRO A 92 19.76 -12.88 -12.45
C PRO A 92 18.91 -12.15 -13.51
N ALA A 93 17.78 -12.72 -13.92
CA ALA A 93 16.88 -12.10 -14.88
C ALA A 93 16.25 -10.79 -14.34
N ALA A 94 15.90 -10.76 -13.05
CA ALA A 94 15.41 -9.55 -12.40
C ALA A 94 16.47 -8.46 -12.31
N ASP A 95 17.72 -8.83 -12.00
CA ASP A 95 18.86 -7.91 -11.92
C ASP A 95 19.17 -7.30 -13.29
N ASP A 96 19.17 -8.12 -14.35
CA ASP A 96 19.37 -7.68 -15.74
C ASP A 96 18.25 -6.74 -16.20
N ALA A 97 16.99 -7.06 -15.88
CA ALA A 97 15.85 -6.21 -16.17
C ALA A 97 15.91 -4.87 -15.42
N ALA A 98 16.31 -4.89 -14.14
CA ALA A 98 16.49 -3.68 -13.35
C ALA A 98 17.64 -2.81 -13.88
N ALA A 99 18.75 -3.40 -14.30
CA ALA A 99 19.85 -2.69 -14.93
C ALA A 99 19.43 -2.05 -16.27
N SER A 100 18.73 -2.82 -17.10
CA SER A 100 18.20 -2.35 -18.39
C SER A 100 17.22 -1.19 -18.21
N TYR A 101 16.32 -1.29 -17.23
CA TYR A 101 15.40 -0.21 -16.88
C TYR A 101 16.12 1.06 -16.46
N ARG A 102 17.12 0.98 -15.57
CA ARG A 102 17.89 2.16 -15.13
C ARG A 102 18.59 2.85 -16.31
N ALA A 103 19.18 2.07 -17.23
CA ALA A 103 19.78 2.62 -18.45
C ALA A 103 18.75 3.31 -19.34
N ALA A 104 17.55 2.72 -19.48
CA ALA A 104 16.45 3.31 -20.25
C ALA A 104 15.92 4.60 -19.61
N VAL A 105 15.82 4.67 -18.27
CA VAL A 105 15.45 5.89 -17.54
C VAL A 105 16.47 6.99 -17.75
N GLU A 106 17.76 6.66 -17.70
CA GLU A 106 18.82 7.64 -17.97
C GLU A 106 18.76 8.17 -19.40
N GLN A 107 18.50 7.30 -20.38
CA GLN A 107 18.32 7.70 -21.77
C GLN A 107 17.08 8.59 -21.95
N TRP A 108 15.95 8.20 -21.35
CA TRP A 108 14.72 8.97 -21.38
C TRP A 108 14.89 10.35 -20.74
N GLY A 109 15.64 10.45 -19.63
CA GLY A 109 15.96 11.74 -19.00
C GLY A 109 16.74 12.70 -19.91
N ARG A 110 17.43 12.20 -20.94
CA ARG A 110 18.11 13.00 -21.97
C ARG A 110 17.20 13.32 -23.17
N HIS A 111 16.13 12.55 -23.36
CA HIS A 111 15.19 12.61 -24.48
C HIS A 111 13.74 12.47 -23.98
N PRO A 112 13.22 13.43 -23.21
CA PRO A 112 11.92 13.33 -22.55
C PRO A 112 10.74 13.36 -23.53
N GLU A 113 10.98 13.66 -24.80
CA GLU A 113 10.00 13.55 -25.88
C GLU A 113 9.64 12.09 -26.24
N GLN A 114 10.41 11.11 -25.75
CA GLN A 114 10.13 9.69 -25.91
C GLN A 114 9.18 9.19 -24.82
N ASP A 115 8.53 8.05 -25.08
CA ASP A 115 7.70 7.39 -24.07
C ASP A 115 8.57 6.98 -22.87
N PRO A 116 8.04 7.13 -21.63
CA PRO A 116 8.77 6.72 -20.45
C PRO A 116 8.95 5.19 -20.44
N PRO A 117 10.10 4.69 -19.94
CA PRO A 117 10.31 3.25 -19.81
C PRO A 117 9.32 2.66 -18.80
N LEU A 118 8.77 1.49 -19.13
CA LEU A 118 7.88 0.74 -18.23
C LEU A 118 8.64 0.24 -17.01
N HIS A 119 8.02 0.31 -15.83
CA HIS A 119 8.64 -0.21 -14.62
C HIS A 119 8.67 -1.75 -14.65
N PRO A 120 9.79 -2.40 -14.31
CA PRO A 120 9.86 -3.87 -14.25
C PRO A 120 8.78 -4.48 -13.35
N GLY A 121 8.45 -3.80 -12.24
CA GLY A 121 7.37 -4.21 -11.34
C GLY A 121 5.99 -4.35 -12.00
N GLU A 122 5.73 -3.68 -13.12
CA GLU A 122 4.46 -3.85 -13.86
C GLU A 122 4.27 -5.29 -14.37
N ALA A 123 5.36 -6.00 -14.66
CA ALA A 123 5.33 -7.39 -15.09
C ALA A 123 4.78 -8.34 -14.01
N LEU A 124 4.82 -7.96 -12.73
CA LEU A 124 4.28 -8.77 -11.64
C LEU A 124 2.75 -8.79 -11.62
N GLY A 125 2.09 -7.76 -12.18
CA GLY A 125 0.64 -7.70 -12.36
C GLY A 125 -0.18 -7.68 -11.05
N VAL A 126 -0.92 -6.61 -10.82
CA VAL A 126 -1.77 -6.43 -9.62
C VAL A 126 -2.76 -7.59 -9.42
N GLY A 127 -3.30 -8.14 -10.52
CA GLY A 127 -4.26 -9.24 -10.50
C GLY A 127 -3.67 -10.61 -10.11
N ALA A 128 -2.35 -10.73 -10.03
CA ALA A 128 -1.70 -11.96 -9.59
C ALA A 128 -1.80 -12.16 -8.07
N VAL A 129 -2.01 -11.10 -7.29
CA VAL A 129 -2.11 -11.20 -5.82
C VAL A 129 -3.54 -11.52 -5.41
N GLN A 130 -3.69 -12.59 -4.63
CA GLN A 130 -4.95 -13.04 -4.08
C GLN A 130 -4.86 -13.09 -2.55
N LEU A 131 -5.87 -12.55 -1.87
CA LEU A 131 -6.01 -12.62 -0.43
C LEU A 131 -7.23 -13.45 -0.05
N ARG A 132 -7.10 -14.25 1.00
CA ARG A 132 -8.17 -15.05 1.59
C ARG A 132 -8.03 -15.02 3.10
N ASP A 133 -9.15 -15.09 3.82
CA ASP A 133 -9.15 -15.40 5.24
C ASP A 133 -10.12 -16.56 5.49
N HIS A 134 -10.12 -17.08 6.73
CA HIS A 134 -11.04 -18.15 7.09
C HIS A 134 -12.50 -17.68 7.23
N ALA A 135 -12.74 -16.37 7.36
CA ALA A 135 -14.07 -15.79 7.45
C ALA A 135 -14.76 -15.68 6.08
N GLY A 136 -14.02 -15.91 4.98
CA GLY A 136 -14.55 -15.85 3.62
C GLY A 136 -14.66 -14.43 3.06
N THR A 137 -13.90 -13.49 3.61
CA THR A 137 -13.90 -12.09 3.17
C THR A 137 -13.42 -11.99 1.72
N ARG A 138 -14.15 -11.21 0.92
CA ARG A 138 -13.76 -10.90 -0.46
C ARG A 138 -12.92 -9.64 -0.49
N TYR A 139 -11.63 -9.81 -0.69
CA TYR A 139 -10.69 -8.71 -0.88
C TYR A 139 -10.64 -8.30 -2.35
N ALA A 140 -10.67 -6.99 -2.61
CA ALA A 140 -10.45 -6.43 -3.93
C ALA A 140 -9.30 -5.41 -3.87
N PRO A 141 -8.40 -5.40 -4.87
CA PRO A 141 -7.38 -4.36 -4.97
C PRO A 141 -8.07 -3.02 -5.23
N THR A 142 -7.74 -2.01 -4.43
CA THR A 142 -8.26 -0.65 -4.56
C THR A 142 -7.25 0.29 -5.20
N SER A 143 -5.95 0.05 -4.99
CA SER A 143 -4.88 0.79 -5.65
C SER A 143 -3.62 -0.05 -5.72
N ALA A 144 -2.73 0.33 -6.64
CA ALA A 144 -1.41 -0.25 -6.77
C ALA A 144 -0.38 0.78 -7.20
N GLU A 145 0.85 0.60 -6.75
CA GLU A 145 2.03 1.37 -7.14
C GLU A 145 3.13 0.40 -7.58
N THR A 146 3.88 0.78 -8.61
CA THR A 146 4.96 -0.02 -9.20
C THR A 146 6.21 0.83 -9.35
N GLY A 147 7.35 0.27 -8.99
CA GLY A 147 8.63 0.96 -9.02
C GLY A 147 8.92 1.73 -7.73
N HIS A 148 10.19 1.74 -7.35
CA HIS A 148 10.75 2.54 -6.27
C HIS A 148 12.18 2.93 -6.65
N PRO A 149 12.69 4.10 -6.21
CA PRO A 149 14.07 4.53 -6.55
C PRO A 149 15.13 3.48 -6.21
N ASP A 150 14.98 2.81 -5.07
CA ASP A 150 15.92 1.77 -4.61
C ASP A 150 15.60 0.37 -5.16
N ASP A 151 14.39 0.17 -5.70
CA ASP A 151 13.92 -1.14 -6.15
C ASP A 151 12.91 -0.99 -7.31
N PRO A 152 13.37 -1.08 -8.57
CA PRO A 152 12.51 -0.99 -9.75
C PRO A 152 11.44 -2.08 -9.84
N TRP A 153 11.60 -3.18 -9.11
CA TRP A 153 10.65 -4.30 -9.05
C TRP A 153 9.61 -4.15 -7.95
N ARG A 154 9.76 -3.16 -7.06
CA ARG A 154 8.83 -2.98 -5.93
C ARG A 154 7.42 -2.77 -6.44
N VAL A 155 6.48 -3.55 -5.93
CA VAL A 155 5.05 -3.39 -6.18
C VAL A 155 4.33 -3.30 -4.84
N VAL A 156 3.48 -2.30 -4.68
CA VAL A 156 2.66 -2.12 -3.48
C VAL A 156 1.20 -2.20 -3.90
N VAL A 157 0.48 -3.23 -3.46
CA VAL A 157 -0.94 -3.41 -3.74
C VAL A 157 -1.75 -3.22 -2.46
N ARG A 158 -2.81 -2.42 -2.52
CA ARG A 158 -3.70 -2.15 -1.39
C ARG A 158 -5.06 -2.77 -1.63
N PHE A 159 -5.56 -3.49 -0.64
CA PHE A 159 -6.85 -4.19 -0.70
C PHE A 159 -7.84 -3.67 0.32
N ARG A 160 -9.13 -3.80 -0.02
CA ARG A 160 -10.26 -3.64 0.90
C ARG A 160 -11.23 -4.82 0.81
N PRO A 161 -12.02 -5.08 1.87
CA PRO A 161 -11.97 -4.43 3.19
C PRO A 161 -10.71 -4.88 3.99
N THR A 162 -10.53 -4.38 5.21
CA THR A 162 -9.60 -5.00 6.17
C THR A 162 -10.17 -6.31 6.69
N PRO A 163 -9.34 -7.23 7.21
CA PRO A 163 -9.83 -8.47 7.80
C PRO A 163 -10.85 -8.18 8.91
N PRO A 164 -11.95 -8.94 9.00
CA PRO A 164 -12.93 -8.76 10.05
C PRO A 164 -12.37 -9.17 11.42
N PRO A 165 -12.94 -8.71 12.55
CA PRO A 165 -12.37 -8.95 13.88
C PRO A 165 -12.29 -10.42 14.30
N ASP A 166 -13.10 -11.29 13.69
CA ASP A 166 -13.12 -12.74 13.90
C ASP A 166 -12.14 -13.49 12.99
N ALA A 167 -11.47 -12.81 12.06
CA ALA A 167 -10.38 -13.37 11.27
C ALA A 167 -9.10 -13.50 12.12
N THR A 168 -8.48 -14.67 12.06
CA THR A 168 -7.29 -15.06 12.84
C THR A 168 -6.15 -15.45 11.92
N ARG A 169 -6.42 -15.55 10.61
CA ARG A 169 -5.44 -15.90 9.58
C ARG A 169 -5.76 -15.20 8.27
N LEU A 170 -4.71 -14.71 7.62
CA LEU A 170 -4.73 -14.16 6.27
C LEU A 170 -3.81 -15.00 5.38
N GLY A 171 -4.39 -15.65 4.38
CA GLY A 171 -3.68 -16.34 3.29
C GLY A 171 -3.42 -15.38 2.14
N LEU A 172 -2.19 -15.39 1.64
CA LEU A 172 -1.75 -14.63 0.48
C LEU A 172 -1.19 -15.59 -0.57
N ARG A 173 -1.63 -15.44 -1.82
CA ARG A 173 -1.09 -16.18 -2.96
C ARG A 173 -0.72 -15.23 -4.09
N PHE A 174 0.40 -15.51 -4.76
CA PHE A 174 0.82 -14.80 -5.97
C PHE A 174 0.80 -15.74 -7.17
N GLY A 175 0.02 -15.42 -8.20
CA GLY A 175 -0.16 -16.28 -9.38
C GLY A 175 -0.59 -17.70 -8.99
N ASP A 176 0.12 -18.69 -9.54
CA ASP A 176 -0.03 -20.11 -9.20
C ASP A 176 0.95 -20.59 -8.11
N GLY A 177 1.61 -19.65 -7.42
CA GLY A 177 2.54 -19.96 -6.33
C GLY A 177 1.87 -20.50 -5.06
N ASP A 178 2.70 -20.86 -4.09
CA ASP A 178 2.24 -21.36 -2.80
C ASP A 178 1.54 -20.27 -1.99
N GLU A 179 0.57 -20.69 -1.18
CA GLU A 179 -0.10 -19.79 -0.25
C GLU A 179 0.78 -19.54 0.98
N VAL A 180 1.04 -18.27 1.26
CA VAL A 180 1.64 -17.82 2.52
C VAL A 180 0.53 -17.54 3.52
N SER A 181 0.51 -18.33 4.59
CA SER A 181 -0.37 -18.11 5.73
C SER A 181 0.29 -17.16 6.73
N LEU A 182 -0.42 -16.09 7.10
CA LEU A 182 -0.02 -15.11 8.11
C LEU A 182 -1.04 -15.11 9.25
N ASP A 183 -0.57 -15.16 10.49
CA ASP A 183 -1.45 -15.10 11.65
C ASP A 183 -1.91 -13.65 11.89
N LEU A 184 -3.20 -13.47 12.12
CA LEU A 184 -3.78 -12.18 12.49
C LEU A 184 -3.82 -12.09 14.01
N PRO A 185 -3.29 -11.01 14.60
CA PRO A 185 -3.43 -10.81 16.03
C PRO A 185 -4.92 -10.63 16.37
N PRO A 186 -5.33 -11.00 17.59
CA PRO A 186 -6.69 -10.72 18.05
C PRO A 186 -6.96 -9.23 17.93
N TRP A 187 -8.15 -8.88 17.45
CA TRP A 187 -8.63 -7.51 17.51
C TRP A 187 -8.93 -7.20 18.97
N ASP A 188 -8.02 -6.48 19.63
CA ASP A 188 -8.28 -5.93 20.95
C ASP A 188 -9.49 -5.00 20.81
N GLY A 189 -10.63 -5.47 21.33
CA GLY A 189 -11.93 -4.84 21.16
C GLY A 189 -11.88 -3.35 21.49
N ARG A 190 -12.49 -2.55 20.62
CA ARG A 190 -12.92 -1.20 20.99
C ARG A 190 -13.97 -1.26 22.10
#